data_AF-A0A2M7A5T3-F1
#
_entry.id   AF-A0A2M7A5T3-F1
#
_cell.length_a   1.000
_cell.length_b   1.000
_cell.length_c   1.000
_cell.angle_alpha   90.00
_cell.angle_beta   90.00
_cell.angle_gamma   90.00
#
_symmetry.space_group_name_H-M   'P 1'
#
loop_
_entity.id
_entity.type
_entity.pdbx_description
1 polymer ?
#
loop_
_entity_poly.entity_id
_entity_poly.type
_entity_poly.pdbx_seq_one_letter_code
_entity_poly.pdbx_strand_id
1 'polypeptide(L)'
;MIEMTTQERFKRMYQHKEADRVPMLGGPWGTTLERWRREGMPEDADYVEYFGLDRVAGVGGDISPRYEHRIVEETDDYIITFDSWGTTSKNWKHAASTPHWLARTIVDRESW
;
A
#
# COMPACT_ATOMS: atom_id res chain seq x y z
N MET A 1 9.76 -17.83 -26.91
CA MET A 1 9.76 -18.34 -25.51
C MET A 1 8.30 -18.49 -25.10
N ILE A 2 7.94 -19.58 -24.42
CA ILE A 2 6.57 -19.79 -23.92
C ILE A 2 6.37 -18.85 -22.72
N GLU A 3 5.23 -18.14 -22.68
CA GLU A 3 4.87 -17.29 -21.56
C GLU A 3 4.68 -18.12 -20.29
N MET A 4 5.32 -17.70 -19.20
CA MET A 4 5.23 -18.36 -17.90
C MET A 4 4.17 -17.68 -17.02
N THR A 5 3.54 -18.48 -16.16
CA THR A 5 2.70 -17.97 -15.09
C THR A 5 3.52 -17.25 -14.02
N THR A 6 2.86 -16.41 -13.22
CA THR A 6 3.47 -15.80 -12.03
C THR A 6 4.13 -16.85 -11.13
N GLN A 7 3.45 -17.97 -10.85
CA GLN A 7 4.00 -19.04 -10.01
C GLN A 7 5.32 -19.61 -10.58
N GLU A 8 5.37 -19.85 -11.89
CA GLU A 8 6.56 -20.39 -12.55
C GLU A 8 7.73 -19.41 -12.50
N ARG A 9 7.48 -18.12 -12.76
CA ARG A 9 8.52 -17.08 -12.66
C ARG A 9 9.09 -17.00 -11.24
N PHE A 10 8.24 -16.94 -10.22
CA PHE A 10 8.66 -16.93 -8.81
C PHE A 10 9.45 -18.20 -8.46
N LYS A 11 8.98 -19.37 -8.87
CA LYS A 11 9.67 -20.64 -8.60
C LYS A 11 11.06 -20.66 -9.22
N ARG A 12 11.21 -20.20 -10.47
CA ARG A 12 12.51 -20.15 -11.14
C ARG A 12 13.45 -19.12 -10.53
N MET A 13 12.93 -17.95 -10.13
CA MET A 13 13.69 -16.93 -9.40
C MET A 13 14.34 -17.53 -8.14
N TYR A 14 13.57 -18.23 -7.29
CA TYR A 14 14.11 -18.88 -6.08
C TYR A 14 15.01 -20.09 -6.37
N GLN A 15 14.88 -20.71 -7.54
CA GLN A 15 15.76 -21.79 -7.99
C GLN A 15 17.00 -21.29 -8.72
N HIS A 16 17.17 -19.97 -8.89
CA HIS A 16 18.24 -19.37 -9.70
C HIS A 16 18.28 -19.90 -11.14
N LYS A 17 17.11 -20.03 -11.79
CA LYS A 17 16.95 -20.45 -13.19
C LYS A 17 16.40 -19.31 -14.05
N GLU A 18 16.69 -19.36 -15.35
CA GLU A 18 16.12 -18.40 -16.31
C GLU A 18 14.60 -18.52 -16.41
N ALA A 19 13.90 -17.38 -16.37
CA ALA A 19 12.47 -17.25 -16.65
C ALA A 19 12.24 -16.51 -17.98
N ASP A 20 11.00 -16.40 -18.42
CA ASP A 20 10.62 -15.58 -19.59
C ASP A 20 10.81 -14.07 -19.34
N ARG A 21 10.63 -13.61 -18.10
CA ARG A 21 11.00 -12.30 -17.57
C ARG A 21 11.14 -12.33 -16.04
N VAL A 22 11.68 -11.27 -15.45
CA VAL A 22 11.64 -11.09 -13.99
C VAL A 22 10.19 -10.93 -13.49
N PRO A 23 9.83 -11.48 -12.32
CA PRO A 23 8.57 -11.12 -11.67
C PRO A 23 8.50 -9.62 -11.41
N MET A 24 7.37 -8.98 -11.74
CA MET A 24 7.15 -7.55 -11.56
C MET A 24 5.99 -7.32 -10.60
N LEU A 25 6.28 -6.61 -9.50
CA LEU A 25 5.35 -6.32 -8.41
C LEU A 25 5.32 -4.82 -8.19
N GLY A 26 4.19 -4.31 -7.69
CA GLY A 26 4.05 -2.90 -7.35
C GLY A 26 3.07 -2.70 -6.20
N GLY A 27 3.30 -1.66 -5.41
CA GLY A 27 2.36 -1.13 -4.43
C GLY A 27 2.26 0.37 -4.63
N PRO A 28 1.49 0.85 -5.63
CA PRO A 28 1.43 2.26 -5.95
C PRO A 28 0.76 3.05 -4.82
N TRP A 29 1.22 4.28 -4.63
CA TRP A 29 0.55 5.22 -3.73
C TRP A 29 -0.79 5.63 -4.35
N GLY A 30 -1.74 6.07 -3.51
CA GLY A 30 -3.03 6.58 -4.00
C GLY A 30 -2.86 7.70 -5.05
N THR A 31 -1.92 8.61 -4.83
CA THR A 31 -1.60 9.70 -5.77
C THR A 31 -1.03 9.21 -7.10
N THR A 32 -0.32 8.07 -7.12
CA THR A 32 0.14 7.42 -8.36
C THR A 32 -1.04 6.88 -9.16
N LEU A 33 -2.02 6.26 -8.48
CA LEU A 33 -3.24 5.79 -9.12
C LEU A 33 -4.08 6.95 -9.69
N GLU A 34 -4.22 8.05 -8.94
CA GLU A 34 -4.89 9.28 -9.42
C GLU A 34 -4.21 9.84 -10.68
N ARG A 35 -2.88 9.88 -10.68
CA ARG A 35 -2.10 10.32 -11.84
C ARG A 35 -2.34 9.40 -13.05
N TRP A 36 -2.21 8.09 -12.88
CA TRP A 36 -2.42 7.13 -13.98
C TRP A 36 -3.83 7.22 -14.57
N ARG A 37 -4.85 7.45 -13.73
CA ARG A 37 -6.21 7.67 -14.20
C ARG A 37 -6.33 8.90 -15.10
N ARG A 38 -5.73 10.03 -14.67
CA ARG A 38 -5.66 11.24 -15.49
C ARG A 38 -4.85 11.03 -16.79
N GLU A 39 -3.91 10.09 -16.79
CA GLU A 39 -3.07 9.75 -17.95
C GLU A 39 -3.66 8.66 -18.85
N GLY A 40 -4.86 8.14 -18.55
CA GLY A 40 -5.60 7.23 -19.43
C GLY A 40 -5.80 5.80 -18.92
N MET A 41 -5.43 5.49 -17.68
CA MET A 41 -5.85 4.25 -17.02
C MET A 41 -7.34 4.36 -16.62
N PRO A 42 -8.21 3.39 -16.98
CA PRO A 42 -9.62 3.44 -16.57
C PRO A 42 -9.78 3.47 -15.03
N GLU A 43 -10.84 4.12 -14.54
CA GLU A 43 -11.04 4.30 -13.10
C GLU A 43 -11.27 2.97 -12.34
N ASP A 44 -11.93 2.03 -13.02
CA ASP A 44 -12.30 0.69 -12.55
C ASP A 44 -11.30 -0.41 -12.95
N ALA A 45 -10.22 -0.05 -13.65
CA ALA A 45 -9.19 -1.01 -14.03
C ALA A 45 -8.33 -1.43 -12.83
N ASP A 46 -8.04 -2.72 -12.75
CA ASP A 46 -6.96 -3.23 -11.91
C ASP A 46 -5.61 -2.86 -12.57
N TYR A 47 -4.80 -2.05 -11.88
CA TYR A 47 -3.47 -1.65 -12.37
C TYR A 47 -2.55 -2.85 -12.62
N VAL A 48 -2.72 -3.95 -11.86
CA VAL A 48 -1.95 -5.18 -12.02
C VAL A 48 -2.22 -5.78 -13.39
N GLU A 49 -3.49 -5.81 -13.80
CA GLU A 49 -3.89 -6.27 -15.13
C GLU A 49 -3.51 -5.28 -16.22
N TYR A 50 -3.80 -3.99 -16.02
CA TYR A 50 -3.58 -2.94 -17.02
C TYR A 50 -2.10 -2.84 -17.46
N PHE A 51 -1.15 -2.98 -16.53
CA PHE A 51 0.28 -2.93 -16.83
C PHE A 51 0.94 -4.33 -16.95
N GLY A 52 0.18 -5.41 -16.86
CA GLY A 52 0.71 -6.79 -16.99
C GLY A 52 1.68 -7.21 -15.89
N LEU A 53 1.47 -6.72 -14.66
CA LEU A 53 2.24 -7.13 -13.47
C LEU A 53 1.88 -8.56 -13.04
N ASP A 54 2.74 -9.15 -12.21
CA ASP A 54 2.49 -10.47 -11.63
C ASP A 54 1.44 -10.40 -10.52
N ARG A 55 0.43 -11.26 -10.62
CA ARG A 55 -0.69 -11.31 -9.66
C ARG A 55 -0.25 -12.02 -8.39
N VAL A 56 -0.16 -11.26 -7.30
CA VAL A 56 0.10 -11.80 -5.96
C VAL A 56 -0.97 -11.32 -4.98
N ALA A 57 -1.22 -12.12 -3.95
CA ALA A 57 -2.06 -11.75 -2.83
C ALA A 57 -1.20 -11.58 -1.58
N GLY A 58 -1.46 -10.54 -0.81
CA GLY A 58 -0.94 -10.40 0.55
C GLY A 58 -1.79 -11.23 1.51
N VAL A 59 -1.15 -12.02 2.38
CA VAL A 59 -1.81 -12.69 3.49
C VAL A 59 -1.24 -12.11 4.78
N GLY A 60 -2.11 -11.60 5.64
CA GLY A 60 -1.73 -10.99 6.91
C GLY A 60 -2.88 -11.02 7.90
N GLY A 61 -2.56 -10.70 9.15
CA GLY A 61 -3.55 -10.52 10.22
C GLY A 61 -3.37 -9.16 10.88
N ASP A 62 -4.45 -8.63 11.45
CA ASP A 62 -4.38 -7.43 12.29
C ASP A 62 -3.70 -7.78 13.62
N ILE A 63 -2.47 -7.27 13.75
CA ILE A 63 -1.60 -7.40 14.92
C ILE A 63 -1.52 -6.10 15.74
N SER A 64 -2.34 -5.09 15.42
CA SER A 64 -2.38 -3.85 16.18
C SER A 64 -3.02 -4.06 17.56
N PRO A 65 -2.83 -3.12 18.52
CA PRO A 65 -3.59 -3.09 19.77
C PRO A 65 -5.11 -2.90 19.58
N ARG A 66 -5.60 -2.69 18.35
CA ARG A 66 -7.02 -2.55 18.00
C ARG A 66 -7.72 -1.38 18.69
N TYR A 67 -7.01 -0.28 18.89
CA TYR A 67 -7.68 0.96 19.28
C TYR A 67 -8.75 1.33 18.24
N GLU A 68 -9.86 1.91 18.70
CA GLU A 68 -10.92 2.37 17.81
C GLU A 68 -10.39 3.50 16.92
N HIS A 69 -10.41 3.26 15.60
CA HIS A 69 -10.00 4.28 14.63
C HIS A 69 -11.00 5.44 14.65
N ARG A 70 -10.48 6.68 14.67
CA ARG A 70 -11.31 7.88 14.57
C ARG A 70 -10.67 8.98 13.76
N ILE A 71 -11.51 9.77 13.11
CA ILE A 71 -11.11 11.02 12.46
C ILE A 71 -11.08 12.11 13.53
N VAL A 72 -9.93 12.77 13.68
CA VAL A 72 -9.74 13.91 14.59
C VAL A 72 -10.11 15.20 13.89
N GLU A 73 -9.70 15.34 12.62
CA GLU A 73 -9.96 16.51 11.79
C GLU A 73 -9.93 16.09 10.32
N GLU A 74 -10.81 16.66 9.51
CA GLU A 74 -10.81 16.45 8.07
C GLU A 74 -11.08 17.77 7.34
N THR A 75 -10.25 18.05 6.34
CA THR A 75 -10.35 19.21 5.45
C THR A 75 -10.28 18.73 3.99
N ASP A 76 -10.41 19.63 3.03
CA ASP A 76 -10.21 19.30 1.62
C ASP A 76 -8.76 18.90 1.31
N ASP A 77 -7.79 19.45 2.05
CA ASP A 77 -6.36 19.23 1.78
C ASP A 77 -5.77 18.05 2.56
N TYR A 78 -6.22 17.82 3.80
CA TYR A 78 -5.63 16.83 4.70
C TYR A 78 -6.64 16.18 5.64
N ILE A 79 -6.21 15.05 6.21
CA ILE A 79 -6.92 14.33 7.26
C ILE A 79 -5.99 14.08 8.45
N ILE A 80 -6.52 14.24 9.66
CA ILE A 80 -5.88 13.82 10.90
C ILE A 80 -6.67 12.65 11.46
N THR A 81 -6.00 11.52 11.61
CA THR A 81 -6.62 10.30 12.15
C THR A 81 -5.90 9.83 13.40
N PHE A 82 -6.64 9.15 14.27
CA PHE A 82 -6.10 8.28 15.31
C PHE A 82 -6.33 6.84 14.86
N ASP A 83 -5.24 6.08 14.68
CA ASP A 83 -5.27 4.74 14.11
C ASP A 83 -5.33 3.62 15.15
N SER A 84 -5.47 2.38 14.67
CA SER A 84 -5.53 1.18 15.52
C SER A 84 -4.24 0.87 16.26
N TRP A 85 -3.13 1.52 15.89
CA TRP A 85 -1.85 1.47 16.57
C TRP A 85 -1.72 2.51 17.68
N GLY A 86 -2.76 3.30 17.93
CA GLY A 86 -2.73 4.36 18.93
C GLY A 86 -1.90 5.55 18.47
N THR A 87 -1.87 5.83 17.17
CA THR A 87 -1.08 6.92 16.59
C THR A 87 -1.98 7.99 16.04
N THR A 88 -1.74 9.25 16.42
CA THR A 88 -2.36 10.40 15.77
C THR A 88 -1.43 10.94 14.68
N SER A 89 -1.90 11.00 13.45
CA SER A 89 -1.10 11.47 12.31
C SER A 89 -1.91 12.32 11.34
N LYS A 90 -1.23 13.29 10.71
CA LYS A 90 -1.76 14.10 9.62
C LYS A 90 -1.21 13.60 8.27
N ASN A 91 -2.11 13.38 7.32
CA ASN A 91 -1.80 12.97 5.94
C ASN A 91 -2.47 13.91 4.93
N TRP A 92 -1.76 14.22 3.85
CA TRP A 92 -2.32 14.97 2.72
C TRP A 92 -3.19 14.06 1.86
N LYS A 93 -4.33 14.57 1.38
CA LYS A 93 -5.24 13.81 0.51
C LYS A 93 -4.71 13.68 -0.93
N HIS A 94 -4.07 14.72 -1.43
CA HIS A 94 -3.67 14.85 -2.84
C HIS A 94 -2.16 15.01 -3.06
N ALA A 95 -1.35 14.73 -2.03
CA ALA A 95 0.10 14.80 -2.12
C ALA A 95 0.74 13.61 -1.40
N ALA A 96 1.81 13.07 -1.99
CA ALA A 96 2.62 12.04 -1.34
C ALA A 96 3.63 12.69 -0.40
N SER A 97 3.54 12.37 0.88
CA SER A 97 4.53 12.72 1.91
C SER A 97 4.56 11.61 2.94
N THR A 98 5.65 11.53 3.71
CA THR A 98 5.60 10.79 4.98
C THR A 98 4.55 11.43 5.89
N PRO A 99 3.81 10.63 6.69
CA PRO A 99 2.85 11.17 7.65
C PRO A 99 3.51 12.15 8.62
N HIS A 100 2.81 13.22 8.97
CA HIS A 100 3.22 14.07 10.08
C HIS A 100 2.68 13.47 11.39
N TRP A 101 3.57 12.92 12.20
CA TRP A 101 3.23 12.31 13.49
C TRP A 101 2.94 13.38 14.54
N LEU A 102 1.72 13.36 15.09
CA LEU A 102 1.28 14.36 16.07
C LEU A 102 1.33 13.81 17.50
N ALA A 103 0.97 12.54 17.70
CA ALA A 103 0.97 11.91 19.03
C ALA A 103 1.01 10.37 18.96
N ARG A 104 1.33 9.74 20.09
CA ARG A 104 1.27 8.29 20.32
C ARG A 104 0.59 8.03 21.66
N THR A 105 -0.21 6.95 21.76
CA THR A 105 -0.82 6.50 23.01
C THR A 105 0.20 5.94 23.98
N ILE A 106 1.13 5.12 23.46
CA ILE A 106 2.21 4.51 24.24
C ILE A 106 3.49 5.30 24.01
N VAL A 107 4.04 5.88 25.07
CA VAL A 107 5.31 6.65 25.02
C VAL A 107 6.30 6.28 26.12
N ASP A 108 5.86 5.52 27.11
CA ASP A 108 6.63 5.11 28.28
C ASP A 108 6.06 3.82 28.87
N ARG A 109 6.60 3.41 30.03
CA ARG A 109 6.17 2.21 30.73
C ARG A 109 4.82 2.37 31.44
N GLU A 110 4.43 3.57 31.82
CA GLU A 110 3.18 3.82 32.55
C GLU A 110 1.97 3.82 31.60
N SER A 111 2.19 4.27 30.37
CA SER A 111 1.20 4.28 29.28
C SER A 111 0.96 2.91 28.63
N TRP A 112 1.80 1.90 28.90
CA TRP A 112 1.66 0.50 28.43
C TRP A 112 0.75 -0.34 29.33
#